data_AF-A0A7C3QD54-F1
#
_entry.id   AF-A0A7C3QD54-F1
#
_cell.length_a   1.000
_cell.length_b   1.000
_cell.length_c   1.000
_cell.angle_alpha   90.00
_cell.angle_beta   90.00
_cell.angle_gamma   90.00
#
_symmetry.space_group_name_H-M   'P 1'
#
loop_
_entity.id
_entity.type
_entity.pdbx_description
1 polymer ?
#
loop_
_entity_poly.entity_id
_entity_poly.type
_entity_poly.pdbx_seq_one_letter_code
_entity_poly.pdbx_strand_id
1 'polypeptide(L)'
;MKLAPPVMDALTQAWLHAEASQVTPFEGGSGQGEIVLRLSREPGELRLLLLQRSPELVVARRDIAMRFHFPAEQTRRLLPDEVVPAMADTQTPS
;
A
#
# COMPACT_ATOMS: atom_id res chain seq x y z
N MET A 1 -10.61 2.39 -11.00
CA MET A 1 -9.25 2.53 -11.56
C MET A 1 -8.57 1.16 -11.45
N LYS A 2 -8.18 0.53 -12.56
CA LYS A 2 -7.51 -0.78 -12.57
C LYS A 2 -6.01 -0.54 -12.75
N LEU A 3 -5.20 -0.98 -11.79
CA LEU A 3 -3.74 -1.02 -11.90
C LEU A 3 -3.34 -1.99 -13.02
N ALA A 4 -2.31 -1.66 -13.79
CA ALA A 4 -1.73 -2.60 -14.75
C ALA A 4 -1.13 -3.81 -13.99
N PRO A 5 -1.24 -5.04 -14.52
CA PRO A 5 -0.74 -6.26 -13.86
C PRO A 5 0.71 -6.17 -13.31
N PRO A 6 1.71 -5.64 -14.06
CA PRO A 6 3.08 -5.57 -13.55
C PRO A 6 3.25 -4.58 -12.39
N VAL A 7 2.42 -3.53 -12.34
CA VAL A 7 2.41 -2.56 -11.23
C VAL A 7 1.80 -3.20 -9.98
N MET A 8 0.79 -4.06 -10.16
CA MET A 8 0.17 -4.80 -9.07
C MET A 8 1.14 -5.81 -8.44
N ASP A 9 1.93 -6.51 -9.26
CA ASP A 9 2.92 -7.47 -8.77
C ASP A 9 4.03 -6.77 -7.99
N ALA A 10 4.55 -5.65 -8.51
CA ALA A 10 5.55 -4.84 -7.81
C ALA A 10 5.04 -4.30 -6.47
N LEU A 11 3.79 -3.84 -6.42
CA LEU A 11 3.15 -3.40 -5.18
C LEU A 11 2.98 -4.55 -4.19
N THR A 12 2.53 -5.71 -4.66
CA THR A 12 2.36 -6.90 -3.82
C THR A 12 3.69 -7.33 -3.22
N GLN A 13 4.76 -7.33 -4.02
CA GLN A 13 6.12 -7.62 -3.53
C GLN A 13 6.60 -6.59 -2.52
N ALA A 14 6.35 -5.30 -2.76
CA ALA A 14 6.73 -4.25 -1.82
C ALA A 14 6.03 -4.41 -0.46
N TRP A 15 4.73 -4.75 -0.46
CA TRP A 15 3.98 -5.03 0.76
C TRP A 15 4.40 -6.33 1.46
N LEU A 16 4.77 -7.37 0.70
CA LEU A 16 5.26 -8.64 1.26
C LEU A 16 6.57 -8.47 2.04
N HIS A 17 7.44 -7.56 1.58
CA HIS A 17 8.73 -7.26 2.20
C HIS A 17 8.71 -6.00 3.07
N ALA A 18 7.53 -5.44 3.34
CA ALA A 18 7.41 -4.24 4.15
C ALA A 18 7.66 -4.57 5.62
N GLU A 19 8.61 -3.86 6.23
CA GLU A 19 8.89 -3.98 7.66
C GLU A 19 8.50 -2.69 8.35
N ALA A 20 7.56 -2.80 9.30
CA ALA A 20 7.16 -1.69 10.13
C ALA A 20 8.29 -1.34 11.09
N SER A 21 8.68 -0.07 11.11
CA SER A 21 9.65 0.47 12.07
C SER A 21 9.12 0.50 13.50
N GLN A 22 7.79 0.62 13.65
CA GLN A 22 7.13 0.61 14.93
C GLN A 22 5.73 0.00 14.80
N VAL A 23 5.34 -0.78 15.80
CA VAL A 23 4.00 -1.33 15.95
C VAL A 23 3.43 -0.91 17.30
N THR A 24 2.27 -0.27 17.30
CA THR A 24 1.60 0.24 18.52
C THR A 24 0.13 -0.16 18.55
N PRO A 25 -0.52 -0.17 19.72
CA PRO A 25 -1.96 -0.36 19.80
C PRO A 25 -2.72 0.71 19.02
N PHE A 26 -3.81 0.31 18.35
CA PHE A 26 -4.74 1.23 17.69
C PHE A 26 -6.03 1.36 18.52
N GLU A 27 -6.22 2.52 19.15
CA GLU A 27 -7.38 2.80 20.01
C GLU A 27 -8.63 3.27 19.26
N GLY A 28 -8.60 3.21 17.92
CA GLY A 28 -9.67 3.74 17.06
C GLY A 28 -9.33 5.11 16.47
N GLY A 29 -10.20 5.57 15.56
CA GLY A 29 -10.03 6.83 14.86
C GLY A 29 -10.53 6.79 13.42
N SER A 30 -10.71 7.97 12.84
CA SER A 30 -11.03 8.14 11.43
C SER A 30 -9.74 8.14 10.61
N GLY A 31 -9.69 7.30 9.57
CA GLY A 31 -8.60 7.31 8.61
C GLY A 31 -8.84 8.30 7.47
N GLN A 32 -7.78 8.59 6.75
CA GLN A 32 -7.78 9.35 5.49
C GLN A 32 -8.28 8.50 4.31
N GLY A 33 -8.28 7.17 4.45
CA GLY A 33 -8.75 6.22 3.43
C GLY A 33 -8.56 4.77 3.87
N GLU A 34 -8.88 3.83 2.99
CA GLU A 34 -8.68 2.40 3.21
C GLU A 34 -7.85 1.80 2.07
N ILE A 35 -6.86 0.98 2.42
CA ILE A 35 -6.08 0.15 1.49
C ILE A 35 -6.63 -1.26 1.61
N VAL A 36 -7.09 -1.81 0.50
CA VAL A 36 -7.64 -3.17 0.43
C VAL A 36 -6.74 -4.02 -0.44
N LEU A 37 -6.04 -4.98 0.17
CA LEU A 37 -5.16 -5.92 -0.50
C LEU A 37 -5.87 -7.26 -0.63
N ARG A 38 -6.02 -7.74 -1.87
CA ARG A 38 -6.52 -9.08 -2.17
C ARG A 38 -5.34 -10.01 -2.41
N LEU A 39 -5.10 -10.91 -1.48
CA LEU A 39 -4.01 -11.86 -1.60
C LEU A 39 -4.48 -13.05 -2.43
N SER A 40 -3.85 -13.28 -3.60
CA SER A 40 -4.25 -14.34 -4.54
C SER A 40 -4.19 -15.75 -3.95
N ARG A 41 -3.51 -15.94 -2.81
CA ARG A 41 -3.29 -17.25 -2.16
C ARG A 41 -4.10 -17.46 -0.88
N GLU A 42 -4.81 -16.45 -0.38
CA GLU A 42 -5.63 -16.57 0.82
C GLU A 42 -7.05 -16.08 0.55
N PRO A 43 -8.09 -16.83 0.94
CA PRO A 43 -9.46 -16.33 0.86
C PRO A 43 -9.64 -15.21 1.91
N GLY A 44 -9.35 -13.98 1.52
CA GLY A 44 -9.46 -12.82 2.40
C GLY A 44 -9.01 -11.52 1.76
N GLU A 45 -9.56 -10.42 2.26
CA GLU A 45 -9.08 -9.06 1.98
C GLU A 45 -8.34 -8.57 3.22
N LEU A 46 -7.07 -8.21 3.07
CA LEU A 46 -6.35 -7.48 4.09
C LEU A 46 -6.74 -6.00 3.99
N ARG A 47 -7.42 -5.49 5.01
CA ARG A 47 -7.91 -4.11 5.08
C ARG A 47 -7.06 -3.31 6.04
N LEU A 48 -6.47 -2.23 5.52
CA LEU A 48 -5.64 -1.32 6.29
C LEU A 48 -6.26 0.08 6.23
N LEU A 49 -6.54 0.65 7.40
CA LEU A 49 -6.98 2.03 7.54
C LEU A 49 -5.77 2.95 7.39
N LEU A 50 -5.74 3.79 6.37
CA LEU A 50 -4.70 4.79 6.19
C LEU A 50 -4.90 5.92 7.21
N LEU A 51 -3.99 6.06 8.17
CA LEU A 51 -4.05 7.12 9.17
C LEU A 51 -3.23 8.34 8.74
N GLN A 52 -2.09 8.11 8.11
CA GLN A 52 -1.18 9.16 7.65
C GLN A 52 -0.33 8.66 6.48
N ARG A 53 -0.09 9.53 5.49
CA ARG A 53 0.74 9.19 4.31
C ARG A 53 2.14 9.81 4.36
N SER A 54 2.32 10.93 5.04
CA SER A 54 3.57 11.71 5.05
C SER A 54 3.71 12.46 6.38
N PRO A 55 4.93 12.65 6.93
CA PRO A 55 6.24 12.25 6.39
C PRO A 55 6.50 10.73 6.45
N GLU A 56 5.80 10.00 7.31
CA GLU A 56 5.82 8.55 7.38
C GLU A 56 4.44 7.98 7.05
N LEU A 57 4.42 6.72 6.59
CA LEU A 57 3.18 5.99 6.35
C LEU A 57 2.73 5.33 7.64
N VAL A 58 1.57 5.73 8.12
CA VAL A 58 0.91 5.13 9.28
C VAL A 58 -0.38 4.48 8.82
N VAL A 59 -0.50 3.18 9.06
CA VAL A 59 -1.71 2.40 8.78
C VAL A 59 -2.16 1.65 10.02
N ALA A 60 -3.45 1.38 10.12
CA ALA A 60 -4.01 0.56 11.19
C ALA A 60 -4.74 -0.65 10.62
N ARG A 61 -4.57 -1.77 11.31
CA ARG A 61 -5.26 -3.03 11.02
C ARG A 61 -6.27 -3.26 12.12
N ARG A 62 -7.53 -2.92 11.83
CA ARG A 62 -8.61 -2.82 12.84
C ARG A 62 -8.98 -4.17 13.45
N ASP A 63 -8.88 -5.25 12.67
CA ASP A 63 -9.18 -6.62 13.12
C ASP A 63 -8.29 -7.10 14.26
N ILE A 64 -7.05 -6.59 14.36
CA ILE A 64 -6.11 -6.90 15.45
C ILE A 64 -5.80 -5.71 16.35
N ALA A 65 -6.50 -4.59 16.18
CA ALA A 65 -6.28 -3.36 16.94
C ALA A 65 -4.80 -2.90 16.98
N MET A 66 -4.10 -2.99 15.85
CA MET A 66 -2.69 -2.57 15.72
C MET A 66 -2.51 -1.45 14.71
N ARG A 67 -1.53 -0.60 14.98
CA ARG A 67 -1.03 0.49 14.13
C ARG A 67 0.42 0.20 13.75
N PHE A 68 0.76 0.42 12.49
CA PHE A 68 2.07 0.18 11.90
C PHE A 68 2.62 1.48 11.33
N HIS A 69 3.88 1.78 11.65
CA HIS A 69 4.62 2.93 11.14
C HIS A 69 5.69 2.46 10.16
N PHE A 70 5.63 2.97 8.94
CA PHE A 70 6.59 2.68 7.89
C PHE A 70 7.38 3.95 7.56
N PRO A 71 8.72 3.86 7.49
CA PRO A 71 9.55 5.03 7.20
C PRO A 71 9.24 5.61 5.81
N ALA A 72 9.53 6.89 5.63
CA ALA A 72 9.31 7.65 4.39
C ALA A 72 9.89 6.93 3.15
N GLU A 73 11.05 6.30 3.30
CA GLU A 73 11.74 5.58 2.22
C GLU A 73 10.95 4.36 1.70
N GLN A 74 10.25 3.65 2.59
CA GLN A 74 9.39 2.53 2.21
C GLN A 74 8.04 3.01 1.66
N THR A 75 7.54 4.15 2.14
CA THR A 75 6.22 4.69 1.78
C THR A 75 6.02 4.83 0.27
N ARG A 76 7.03 5.33 -0.46
CA ARG A 76 6.96 5.49 -1.93
C ARG A 76 6.80 4.18 -2.69
N ARG A 77 7.29 3.08 -2.12
CA ARG A 77 7.18 1.74 -2.72
C ARG A 77 5.84 1.08 -2.39
N LEU A 78 5.26 1.41 -1.24
CA LEU A 78 4.00 0.85 -0.74
C LEU A 78 2.77 1.59 -1.28
N LEU A 79 2.90 2.90 -1.49
CA LEU A 79 1.83 3.80 -1.93
C LEU A 79 2.34 4.75 -3.03
N PRO A 80 2.44 4.29 -4.29
CA PRO A 80 2.77 5.16 -5.41
C PRO A 80 1.74 6.30 -5.49
N ASP A 81 2.24 7.53 -5.66
CA ASP A 81 1.44 8.77 -5.70
C ASP A 81 0.49 8.82 -6.89
N GLU A 82 0.91 8.17 -7.96
CA GLU A 82 0.21 8.03 -9.20
C GLU A 82 0.52 6.61 -9.67
N VAL A 83 -0.51 5.84 -10.04
CA VAL A 83 -0.28 4.79 -11.03
C VAL A 83 0.14 5.55 -12.25
N VAL A 84 1.45 5.72 -12.43
CA VAL A 84 1.99 6.16 -13.72
C VAL A 84 1.31 5.23 -14.70
N PRO A 85 0.45 5.74 -15.62
CA PRO A 85 -0.10 4.87 -16.63
C PRO A 85 1.10 4.14 -17.20
N ALA A 86 1.05 2.80 -17.19
CA ALA A 86 1.94 2.03 -18.02
C ALA A 86 1.83 2.72 -19.38
N MET A 87 2.87 3.45 -19.77
CA MET A 87 2.94 4.06 -21.07
C MET A 87 2.92 2.86 -21.99
N ALA A 88 1.72 2.53 -22.44
CA ALA A 88 1.46 1.58 -23.48
C ALA A 88 2.14 2.17 -24.71
N ASP A 89 3.32 1.62 -24.96
CA ASP A 89 3.73 1.10 -26.25
C ASP A 89 3.86 2.05 -27.46
N THR A 90 5.09 2.02 -27.97
CA THR A 90 5.49 2.00 -29.39
C THR A 90 5.09 3.16 -30.32
N GLN A 91 6.08 3.99 -30.66
CA GLN A 91 6.32 4.35 -32.07
C GLN A 91 7.79 4.79 -32.30
N THR A 92 8.60 3.88 -32.85
CA THR A 92 9.47 4.24 -33.98
C THR A 92 8.54 4.20 -35.20
N PRO A 93 8.37 5.31 -35.95
CA PRO A 93 9.26 5.56 -37.07
C PRO A 93 9.52 7.05 -37.40
N SER A 94 10.73 7.34 -37.87
CA SER A 94 10.99 7.96 -39.18
C SER A 94 12.48 7.94 -39.47
#